data_AF-A0A3S4TLF2-F1
#
_entry.id   AF-A0A3S4TLF2-F1
#
_cell.length_a   1.000
_cell.length_b   1.000
_cell.length_c   1.000
_cell.angle_alpha   90.00
_cell.angle_beta   90.00
_cell.angle_gamma   90.00
#
_symmetry.space_group_name_H-M   'P 1'
#
loop_
_entity.id
_entity.type
_entity.pdbx_description
1 polymer ?
#
loop_
_entity_poly.entity_id
_entity_poly.type
_entity_poly.pdbx_seq_one_letter_code
_entity_poly.pdbx_strand_id
1 'polypeptide(L)'
;MGGGHKGYFDFDPRSKDKNSPLNPWAFIRVKNEAITLRASLESILPAIQRGVIGYNDCDDGSEEIILEFCKQYPSFIAKKYPHEVQIENPQSEENKFYAYCNWVLSFIPQNEWLIKIDVDHIYDAKKLYKSFYIPRKDNDVLCYPRIDFLVENSEVFLKFDERFGFLNTIGDDHWLIKNKRLKFIEMLVGQNHSYEWLDIRKLKLHHAELTQYHFPYVKNSRRKYAKTNNVWFRLDDDFILKDENLKFIDLQMLDEKLIIKEYAKFKIQI
;
A
#
# COMPACT_ATOMS: atom_id res chain seq x y z
N MET A 1 -24.36 14.42 -13.99
CA MET A 1 -23.67 14.74 -12.73
C MET A 1 -23.01 13.45 -12.26
N GLY A 2 -21.69 13.33 -12.40
CA GLY A 2 -20.95 12.14 -11.94
C GLY A 2 -20.84 12.19 -10.43
N GLY A 3 -21.57 11.32 -9.73
CA GLY A 3 -21.56 11.28 -8.27
C GLY A 3 -20.18 10.86 -7.77
N GLY A 4 -19.48 11.76 -7.08
CA GLY A 4 -18.34 11.37 -6.26
C GLY A 4 -18.80 10.41 -5.16
N HIS A 5 -17.91 9.51 -4.73
CA HIS A 5 -18.18 8.68 -3.56
C HIS A 5 -18.11 9.51 -2.27
N LYS A 6 -18.72 8.98 -1.20
CA LYS A 6 -18.75 9.61 0.12
C LYS A 6 -17.72 8.98 1.05
N GLY A 7 -17.22 9.76 2.00
CA GLY A 7 -16.18 9.30 2.92
C GLY A 7 -15.92 10.24 4.08
N TYR A 8 -14.89 9.93 4.87
CA TYR A 8 -14.47 10.76 6.00
C TYR A 8 -14.04 12.18 5.59
N PHE A 9 -13.58 12.34 4.35
CA PHE A 9 -13.25 13.63 3.76
C PHE A 9 -14.45 14.58 3.64
N ASP A 10 -15.68 14.09 3.62
CA ASP A 10 -16.89 14.92 3.53
C ASP A 10 -17.10 15.76 4.81
N PHE A 11 -16.53 15.34 5.94
CA PHE A 11 -16.67 16.02 7.23
C PHE A 11 -15.69 17.19 7.42
N ASP A 12 -14.69 17.37 6.55
CA ASP A 12 -13.74 18.48 6.63
C ASP A 12 -13.61 19.21 5.28
N PRO A 13 -14.03 20.49 5.18
CA PRO A 13 -13.90 21.28 3.97
C PRO A 13 -12.46 21.40 3.42
N ARG A 14 -11.43 21.28 4.26
CA ARG A 14 -10.02 21.28 3.83
C ARG A 14 -9.66 20.07 2.97
N SER A 15 -10.46 19.02 3.00
CA SER A 15 -10.33 17.87 2.10
C SER A 15 -10.69 18.20 0.65
N LYS A 16 -11.28 19.38 0.38
CA LYS A 16 -11.54 19.84 -0.99
C LYS A 16 -10.34 20.54 -1.62
N ASP A 17 -9.37 20.98 -0.81
CA ASP A 17 -8.14 21.59 -1.31
C ASP A 17 -7.19 20.50 -1.83
N LYS A 18 -6.85 20.59 -3.12
CA LYS A 18 -5.96 19.64 -3.81
C LYS A 18 -4.51 19.71 -3.31
N ASN A 19 -4.12 20.79 -2.64
CA ASN A 19 -2.79 20.97 -2.06
C ASN A 19 -2.72 20.51 -0.59
N SER A 20 -3.86 20.12 -0.02
CA SER A 20 -3.96 19.65 1.36
C SER A 20 -3.52 18.18 1.48
N PRO A 21 -2.82 17.78 2.55
CA PRO A 21 -2.55 16.37 2.83
C PRO A 21 -3.83 15.57 3.08
N LEU A 22 -4.96 16.23 3.35
CA LEU A 22 -6.28 15.59 3.50
C LEU A 22 -6.93 15.21 2.16
N ASN A 23 -6.32 15.57 1.03
CA ASN A 23 -6.74 15.18 -0.31
C ASN A 23 -5.58 14.61 -1.13
N PRO A 24 -4.91 13.54 -0.65
CA PRO A 24 -3.79 12.98 -1.37
C PRO A 24 -4.27 12.22 -2.60
N TRP A 25 -3.41 12.12 -3.60
CA TRP A 25 -3.54 11.12 -4.65
C TRP A 25 -3.14 9.74 -4.11
N ALA A 26 -3.97 8.72 -4.30
CA ALA A 26 -3.47 7.36 -4.23
C ALA A 26 -2.51 7.11 -5.40
N PHE A 27 -1.27 6.73 -5.10
CA PHE A 27 -0.27 6.25 -6.04
C PHE A 27 -0.26 4.72 -5.95
N ILE A 28 -0.82 4.06 -6.97
CA ILE A 28 -1.02 2.61 -7.01
C ILE A 28 -0.30 2.03 -8.23
N ARG A 29 0.37 0.89 -8.03
CA ARG A 29 1.04 0.13 -9.10
C ARG A 29 0.58 -1.32 -9.03
N VAL A 30 0.20 -1.89 -10.17
CA VAL A 30 -0.39 -3.23 -10.22
C VAL A 30 0.29 -4.10 -11.26
N LYS A 31 0.61 -5.35 -10.87
CA LYS A 31 0.93 -6.47 -11.78
C LYS A 31 0.39 -7.76 -11.17
N ASN A 32 -0.66 -8.30 -11.78
CA ASN A 32 -1.30 -9.55 -11.39
C ASN A 32 -1.67 -9.62 -9.91
N GLU A 33 -2.70 -8.87 -9.52
CA GLU A 33 -3.24 -8.76 -8.16
C GLU A 33 -4.76 -8.99 -8.11
N ALA A 34 -5.34 -9.70 -9.09
CA ALA A 34 -6.80 -9.78 -9.27
C ALA A 34 -7.56 -10.24 -8.01
N ILE A 35 -6.94 -11.12 -7.22
CA ILE A 35 -7.53 -11.69 -5.99
C ILE A 35 -7.72 -10.61 -4.91
N THR A 36 -6.77 -9.70 -4.75
CA THR A 36 -6.74 -8.72 -3.64
C THR A 36 -7.24 -7.34 -4.06
N LEU A 37 -7.09 -7.02 -5.36
CA LEU A 37 -7.19 -5.68 -5.91
C LEU A 37 -8.52 -4.99 -5.61
N ARG A 38 -9.65 -5.64 -5.87
CA ARG A 38 -10.97 -5.02 -5.68
C ARG A 38 -11.21 -4.66 -4.20
N ALA A 39 -10.96 -5.60 -3.30
CA ALA A 39 -11.17 -5.40 -1.86
C ALA A 39 -10.23 -4.31 -1.31
N SER A 40 -8.98 -4.27 -1.78
CA SER A 40 -8.02 -3.23 -1.40
C SER A 40 -8.47 -1.84 -1.87
N LEU A 41 -8.81 -1.69 -3.14
CA LEU A 41 -9.28 -0.43 -3.72
C LEU A 41 -10.56 0.08 -3.04
N GLU A 42 -11.51 -0.80 -2.74
CA GLU A 42 -12.74 -0.41 -2.03
C GLU A 42 -12.47 0.02 -0.58
N SER A 43 -11.48 -0.58 0.08
CA SER A 43 -11.14 -0.24 1.46
C SER A 43 -10.58 1.17 1.63
N ILE A 44 -9.95 1.75 0.60
CA ILE A 44 -9.43 3.12 0.66
C ILE A 44 -10.47 4.20 0.33
N LEU A 45 -11.59 3.85 -0.32
CA LEU A 45 -12.57 4.81 -0.83
C LEU A 45 -13.06 5.79 0.24
N PRO A 46 -13.39 5.40 1.48
CA PRO A 46 -13.85 6.36 2.47
C PRO A 46 -12.76 7.35 2.92
N ALA A 47 -11.48 7.07 2.68
CA ALA A 47 -10.36 7.94 3.07
C ALA A 47 -9.82 8.77 1.90
N ILE A 48 -9.81 8.21 0.69
CA ILE A 48 -9.12 8.76 -0.48
C ILE A 48 -10.12 9.08 -1.59
N GLN A 49 -10.01 10.29 -2.14
CA GLN A 49 -10.95 10.82 -3.13
C GLN A 49 -10.50 10.60 -4.57
N ARG A 50 -9.21 10.38 -4.82
CA ARG A 50 -8.61 10.38 -6.16
C ARG A 50 -7.33 9.56 -6.20
N GLY A 51 -6.95 9.07 -7.37
CA GLY A 51 -5.74 8.26 -7.51
C GLY A 51 -5.32 8.02 -8.95
N VAL A 52 -4.09 7.54 -9.10
CA VAL A 52 -3.55 7.01 -10.34
C VAL A 52 -3.23 5.53 -10.10
N ILE A 53 -3.80 4.68 -10.94
CA ILE A 53 -3.54 3.25 -10.95
C ILE A 53 -2.73 2.93 -12.20
N GLY A 54 -1.42 2.84 -12.02
CA GLY A 54 -0.53 2.27 -13.02
C GLY A 54 -0.68 0.75 -13.04
N TYR A 55 -0.69 0.16 -14.24
CA TYR A 55 -0.66 -1.28 -14.38
C TYR A 55 0.14 -1.72 -15.61
N ASN A 56 0.75 -2.90 -15.54
CA ASN A 56 1.56 -3.47 -16.61
C ASN A 56 1.35 -4.99 -16.72
N ASP A 57 1.41 -5.53 -17.94
CA ASP A 57 1.44 -6.96 -18.27
C ASP A 57 0.49 -7.84 -17.44
N CYS A 58 -0.75 -7.38 -17.25
CA CYS A 58 -1.73 -8.11 -16.47
C CYS A 58 -2.41 -9.19 -17.31
N ASP A 59 -2.43 -10.43 -16.82
CA ASP A 59 -3.06 -11.60 -17.48
C ASP A 59 -3.98 -12.39 -16.54
N ASP A 60 -4.21 -11.90 -15.32
CA ASP A 60 -5.00 -12.57 -14.27
C ASP A 60 -6.39 -11.97 -14.04
N GLY A 61 -6.81 -11.00 -14.85
CA GLY A 61 -8.06 -10.24 -14.68
C GLY A 61 -7.91 -8.88 -13.96
N SER A 62 -6.68 -8.49 -13.57
CA SER A 62 -6.44 -7.21 -12.89
C SER A 62 -6.81 -6.01 -13.76
N GLU A 63 -6.57 -6.06 -15.07
CA GLU A 63 -6.86 -4.93 -15.99
C GLU A 63 -8.36 -4.63 -16.00
N GLU A 64 -9.20 -5.64 -16.12
CA GLU A 64 -10.66 -5.53 -16.13
C GLU A 64 -11.17 -4.91 -14.82
N ILE A 65 -10.65 -5.38 -13.68
CA ILE A 65 -11.01 -4.85 -12.36
C ILE A 65 -10.64 -3.37 -12.24
N ILE A 66 -9.46 -2.96 -12.72
CA ILE A 66 -8.99 -1.56 -12.68
C ILE A 66 -9.88 -0.69 -13.55
N LEU A 67 -10.18 -1.12 -14.78
CA LEU A 67 -10.99 -0.36 -15.72
C LEU A 67 -12.43 -0.22 -15.21
N GLU A 68 -13.01 -1.27 -14.65
CA GLU A 68 -14.33 -1.22 -14.01
C GLU A 68 -14.33 -0.26 -12.81
N PHE A 69 -13.33 -0.37 -11.93
CA PHE A 69 -13.20 0.50 -10.76
C PHE A 69 -13.09 1.97 -11.16
N CYS A 70 -12.21 2.32 -12.11
CA CYS A 70 -12.06 3.71 -12.58
C CYS A 70 -13.31 4.21 -13.34
N LYS A 71 -14.07 3.32 -13.99
CA LYS A 71 -15.38 3.67 -14.57
C LYS A 71 -16.41 4.00 -13.48
N GLN A 72 -16.40 3.25 -12.37
CA GLN A 72 -17.28 3.49 -11.22
C GLN A 72 -16.87 4.72 -10.41
N TYR A 73 -15.56 5.00 -10.32
CA TYR A 73 -14.98 6.12 -9.57
C TYR A 73 -14.07 6.97 -10.47
N PRO A 74 -14.63 7.88 -11.29
CA PRO A 74 -13.87 8.62 -12.32
C PRO A 74 -12.78 9.58 -11.80
N SER A 75 -12.71 9.82 -10.49
CA SER A 75 -11.60 10.53 -9.84
C SER A 75 -10.34 9.67 -9.69
N PHE A 76 -10.44 8.36 -9.94
CA PHE A 76 -9.32 7.46 -10.12
C PHE A 76 -9.07 7.24 -11.62
N ILE A 77 -7.81 7.29 -12.03
CA ILE A 77 -7.42 7.13 -13.42
C ILE A 77 -6.58 5.87 -13.62
N ALA A 78 -6.98 5.07 -14.61
CA ALA A 78 -6.24 3.89 -15.05
C ALA A 78 -5.17 4.29 -16.07
N LYS A 79 -3.95 3.75 -15.93
CA LYS A 79 -2.81 4.01 -16.81
C LYS A 79 -2.06 2.72 -17.13
N LYS A 80 -2.27 2.19 -18.34
CA LYS A 80 -1.53 1.03 -18.86
C LYS A 80 -0.12 1.45 -19.27
N TYR A 81 0.88 0.85 -18.64
CA TYR A 81 2.27 1.07 -19.01
C TYR A 81 2.56 0.40 -20.37
N PRO A 82 3.24 1.08 -21.31
CA PRO A 82 3.41 0.56 -22.68
C PRO A 82 4.58 -0.43 -22.83
N HIS A 83 5.33 -0.71 -21.75
CA HIS A 83 6.48 -1.60 -21.76
C HIS A 83 6.31 -2.70 -20.72
N GLU A 84 6.94 -3.85 -20.97
CA GLU A 84 7.03 -4.90 -19.97
C GLU A 84 7.90 -4.45 -18.80
N VAL A 85 7.50 -4.73 -17.56
CA VAL A 85 8.36 -4.50 -16.38
C VAL A 85 9.10 -5.77 -15.98
N GLN A 86 10.42 -5.65 -15.93
CA GLN A 86 11.37 -6.72 -15.63
C GLN A 86 12.19 -6.35 -14.38
N ILE A 87 12.07 -7.15 -13.32
CA ILE A 87 12.88 -6.97 -12.11
C ILE A 87 14.26 -7.58 -12.33
N GLU A 88 14.31 -8.80 -12.85
CA GLU A 88 15.56 -9.53 -13.11
C GLU A 88 16.06 -9.23 -14.54
N ASN A 89 17.32 -8.81 -14.67
CA ASN A 89 18.00 -8.53 -15.94
C ASN A 89 17.17 -7.67 -16.92
N PRO A 90 16.75 -6.44 -16.53
CA PRO A 90 15.97 -5.59 -17.43
C PRO A 90 16.75 -5.26 -18.71
N GLN A 91 16.08 -5.38 -19.86
CA GLN A 91 16.71 -5.23 -21.18
C GLN A 91 16.93 -3.76 -21.59
N SER A 92 16.08 -2.85 -21.12
CA SER A 92 16.21 -1.40 -21.34
C SER A 92 15.78 -0.61 -20.10
N GLU A 93 15.97 0.71 -20.15
CA GLU A 93 15.56 1.63 -19.09
C GLU A 93 14.06 1.57 -18.82
N GLU A 94 13.24 1.49 -19.87
CA GLU A 94 11.78 1.42 -19.79
C GLU A 94 11.30 0.12 -19.13
N ASN A 95 12.10 -0.95 -19.19
CA ASN A 95 11.78 -2.22 -18.53
C ASN A 95 12.05 -2.20 -17.03
N LYS A 96 12.82 -1.23 -16.52
CA LYS A 96 13.20 -1.18 -15.11
C LYS A 96 12.02 -0.78 -14.22
N PHE A 97 11.96 -1.35 -13.02
CA PHE A 97 10.82 -1.12 -12.13
C PHE A 97 10.69 0.34 -11.70
N TYR A 98 11.79 1.03 -11.40
CA TYR A 98 11.73 2.45 -11.02
C TYR A 98 11.30 3.36 -12.18
N ALA A 99 11.55 2.99 -13.43
CA ALA A 99 11.10 3.76 -14.61
C ALA A 99 9.58 3.70 -14.73
N TYR A 100 8.99 2.51 -14.55
CA TYR A 100 7.54 2.35 -14.41
C TYR A 100 6.99 3.19 -13.25
N CYS A 101 7.63 3.17 -12.08
CA CYS A 101 7.19 3.99 -10.93
C CYS A 101 7.19 5.49 -11.24
N ASN A 102 8.25 5.98 -11.88
CA ASN A 102 8.36 7.38 -12.32
C ASN A 102 7.31 7.73 -13.38
N TRP A 103 7.00 6.81 -14.29
CA TRP A 103 5.96 7.00 -15.30
C TRP A 103 4.58 7.14 -14.64
N VAL A 104 4.24 6.29 -13.66
CA VAL A 104 2.98 6.43 -12.89
C VAL A 104 2.96 7.75 -12.11
N LEU A 105 4.08 8.10 -11.47
CA LEU A 105 4.22 9.34 -10.69
C LEU A 105 4.04 10.59 -11.56
N SER A 106 4.40 10.53 -12.85
CA SER A 106 4.28 11.65 -13.79
C SER A 106 2.85 12.15 -13.99
N PHE A 107 1.84 11.32 -13.70
CA PHE A 107 0.43 11.70 -13.77
C PHE A 107 -0.09 12.42 -12.52
N ILE A 108 0.72 12.49 -11.46
CA ILE A 108 0.38 13.22 -10.23
C ILE A 108 0.99 14.64 -10.31
N PRO A 109 0.18 15.70 -10.17
CA PRO A 109 0.68 17.08 -10.25
C PRO A 109 1.79 17.39 -9.22
N GLN A 110 2.69 18.29 -9.61
CA GLN A 110 3.70 18.84 -8.70
C GLN A 110 3.03 19.69 -7.61
N ASN A 111 3.62 19.69 -6.42
CA ASN A 111 3.15 20.35 -5.19
C ASN A 111 1.83 19.82 -4.60
N GLU A 112 1.33 18.68 -5.06
CA GLU A 112 0.20 17.99 -4.43
C GLU A 112 0.68 16.80 -3.57
N TRP A 113 -0.13 16.39 -2.60
CA TRP A 113 0.18 15.23 -1.75
C TRP A 113 -0.20 13.93 -2.44
N LEU A 114 0.55 12.87 -2.14
CA LEU A 114 0.27 11.52 -2.57
C LEU A 114 0.59 10.51 -1.48
N ILE A 115 -0.15 9.41 -1.49
CA ILE A 115 0.04 8.26 -0.63
C ILE A 115 0.27 7.03 -1.48
N LYS A 116 1.35 6.29 -1.20
CA LYS A 116 1.57 4.99 -1.86
C LYS A 116 0.62 3.96 -1.26
N ILE A 117 -0.13 3.28 -2.11
CA ILE A 117 -1.09 2.23 -1.73
C ILE A 117 -0.70 0.95 -2.45
N ASP A 118 -0.51 -0.12 -1.68
CA ASP A 118 -0.28 -1.47 -2.21
C ASP A 118 -1.59 -2.26 -2.14
N VAL A 119 -1.84 -3.05 -3.18
CA VAL A 119 -3.16 -3.66 -3.41
C VAL A 119 -3.32 -5.04 -2.80
N ASP A 120 -2.33 -5.50 -2.02
CA ASP A 120 -2.40 -6.67 -1.12
C ASP A 120 -2.72 -6.27 0.33
N HIS A 121 -3.19 -5.03 0.55
CA HIS A 121 -3.58 -4.48 1.85
C HIS A 121 -5.10 -4.27 1.94
N ILE A 122 -5.66 -4.39 3.13
CA ILE A 122 -6.98 -3.87 3.48
C ILE A 122 -6.83 -2.73 4.48
N TYR A 123 -7.33 -1.55 4.14
CA TYR A 123 -7.13 -0.34 4.95
C TYR A 123 -8.31 -0.08 5.90
N ASP A 124 -8.02 0.25 7.15
CA ASP A 124 -8.95 0.94 8.02
C ASP A 124 -9.04 2.40 7.57
N ALA A 125 -10.06 2.72 6.78
CA ALA A 125 -10.23 4.04 6.20
C ALA A 125 -10.34 5.17 7.26
N LYS A 126 -10.82 4.87 8.47
CA LYS A 126 -10.94 5.88 9.53
C LYS A 126 -9.56 6.25 10.06
N LYS A 127 -8.76 5.24 10.39
CA LYS A 127 -7.37 5.42 10.85
C LYS A 127 -6.52 6.05 9.75
N LEU A 128 -6.67 5.59 8.51
CA LEU A 128 -5.98 6.13 7.34
C LEU A 128 -6.32 7.61 7.13
N TYR A 129 -7.60 8.00 7.11
CA TYR A 129 -7.96 9.40 6.94
C TYR A 129 -7.49 10.29 8.10
N LYS A 130 -7.56 9.78 9.35
CA LYS A 130 -7.07 10.48 10.54
C LYS A 130 -5.55 10.72 10.47
N SER A 131 -4.77 9.81 9.89
CA SER A 131 -3.32 9.96 9.80
C SER A 131 -2.91 11.12 8.87
N PHE A 132 -3.76 11.51 7.90
CA PHE A 132 -3.49 12.60 6.96
C PHE A 132 -3.35 13.97 7.64
N TYR A 133 -3.79 14.09 8.89
CA TYR A 133 -3.59 15.28 9.71
C TYR A 133 -2.18 15.38 10.29
N ILE A 134 -1.34 14.36 10.23
CA ILE A 134 -0.01 14.38 10.83
C ILE A 134 0.95 15.32 10.06
N PRO A 135 1.16 15.19 8.74
CA PRO A 135 2.06 16.09 8.02
C PRO A 135 1.48 17.52 7.98
N ARG A 136 2.32 18.51 8.29
CA ARG A 136 1.95 19.94 8.33
C ARG A 136 2.79 20.79 7.40
N LYS A 137 3.99 20.34 7.05
CA LYS A 137 4.96 21.06 6.21
C LYS A 137 5.25 20.29 4.94
N ASP A 138 5.64 21.02 3.91
CA ASP A 138 6.01 20.49 2.60
C ASP A 138 7.16 19.47 2.60
N ASN A 139 7.98 19.47 3.65
CA ASN A 139 9.10 18.53 3.82
C ASN A 139 8.79 17.43 4.84
N ASP A 140 7.55 17.33 5.33
CA ASP A 140 7.12 16.20 6.14
C ASP A 140 6.83 14.99 5.24
N VAL A 141 7.20 13.81 5.73
CA VAL A 141 6.77 12.52 5.19
C VAL A 141 6.19 11.71 6.35
N LEU A 142 5.02 11.12 6.12
CA LEU A 142 4.40 10.21 7.07
C LEU A 142 4.61 8.79 6.59
N CYS A 143 5.30 7.99 7.39
CA CYS A 143 5.59 6.58 7.17
C CYS A 143 4.62 5.71 7.96
N TYR A 144 4.18 4.60 7.37
CA TYR A 144 3.20 3.73 7.98
C TYR A 144 3.84 2.40 8.34
N PRO A 145 3.68 1.93 9.59
CA PRO A 145 4.12 0.60 9.97
C PRO A 145 3.27 -0.46 9.27
N ARG A 146 3.80 -1.67 9.13
CA ARG A 146 3.13 -2.81 8.49
C ARG A 146 3.39 -4.09 9.28
N ILE A 147 2.37 -4.93 9.40
CA ILE A 147 2.48 -6.32 9.85
C ILE A 147 2.07 -7.21 8.69
N ASP A 148 2.87 -8.22 8.38
CA ASP A 148 2.51 -9.21 7.36
C ASP A 148 1.76 -10.36 8.04
N PHE A 149 0.50 -10.54 7.66
CA PHE A 149 -0.36 -11.60 8.18
C PHE A 149 -0.39 -12.81 7.23
N LEU A 150 -0.43 -14.00 7.82
CA LEU A 150 -0.78 -15.25 7.16
C LEU A 150 -2.02 -15.83 7.84
N VAL A 151 -3.03 -16.18 7.04
CA VAL A 151 -4.22 -16.88 7.52
C VAL A 151 -4.20 -18.29 6.92
N GLU A 152 -4.16 -19.31 7.77
CA GLU A 152 -4.17 -20.72 7.38
C GLU A 152 -5.07 -21.49 8.35
N ASN A 153 -6.00 -22.30 7.83
CA ASN A 153 -6.94 -23.10 8.64
C ASN A 153 -7.73 -22.30 9.69
N SER A 154 -8.12 -21.05 9.36
CA SER A 154 -8.78 -20.10 10.29
C SER A 154 -7.94 -19.67 11.49
N GLU A 155 -6.62 -19.87 11.47
CA GLU A 155 -5.68 -19.32 12.45
C GLU A 155 -4.90 -18.16 11.82
N VAL A 156 -4.52 -17.20 12.66
CA VAL A 156 -3.76 -16.01 12.25
C VAL A 156 -2.32 -16.08 12.74
N PHE A 157 -1.39 -15.90 11.80
CA PHE A 157 0.05 -15.87 12.06
C PHE A 157 0.64 -14.52 11.66
N LEU A 158 1.58 -14.03 12.46
CA LEU A 158 2.31 -12.80 12.22
C LEU A 158 3.74 -13.15 11.82
N LYS A 159 4.23 -12.51 10.75
CA LYS A 159 5.63 -12.64 10.37
C LYS A 159 6.50 -11.89 11.37
N PHE A 160 7.55 -12.53 11.84
CA PHE A 160 8.61 -11.91 12.61
C PHE A 160 9.83 -11.64 11.75
N ASP A 161 10.38 -10.45 11.89
CA ASP A 161 11.65 -10.03 11.32
C ASP A 161 12.66 -9.79 12.47
N GLU A 162 13.89 -10.31 12.33
CA GLU A 162 14.90 -10.19 13.39
C GLU A 162 15.30 -8.74 13.68
N ARG A 163 15.19 -7.85 12.69
CA ARG A 163 15.58 -6.45 12.80
C ARG A 163 14.43 -5.56 13.27
N PHE A 164 13.21 -5.85 12.84
CA PHE A 164 12.06 -4.98 13.08
C PHE A 164 10.93 -5.59 13.93
N GLY A 165 11.12 -6.82 14.40
CA GLY A 165 10.11 -7.57 15.15
C GLY A 165 8.89 -7.89 14.28
N PHE A 166 7.69 -7.76 14.85
CA PHE A 166 6.44 -7.94 14.09
C PHE A 166 6.09 -6.77 13.17
N LEU A 167 6.71 -5.61 13.37
CA LEU A 167 6.55 -4.45 12.50
C LEU A 167 7.57 -4.51 11.37
N ASN A 168 7.26 -5.25 10.31
CA ASN A 168 8.17 -5.60 9.22
C ASN A 168 8.92 -4.37 8.62
N THR A 169 8.29 -3.18 8.58
CA THR A 169 8.99 -1.96 8.15
C THR A 169 8.50 -0.71 8.89
N ILE A 170 9.45 0.04 9.48
CA ILE A 170 9.22 1.41 9.93
C ILE A 170 9.72 2.35 8.82
N GLY A 171 8.93 2.50 7.76
CA GLY A 171 9.03 3.64 6.84
C GLY A 171 9.84 3.53 5.55
N ASP A 172 9.87 2.38 4.87
CA ASP A 172 10.48 2.27 3.53
C ASP A 172 9.47 2.22 2.37
N ASP A 173 8.28 1.63 2.57
CA ASP A 173 7.47 1.17 1.43
C ASP A 173 6.08 1.83 1.33
N HIS A 174 5.51 2.30 2.45
CA HIS A 174 4.21 2.98 2.49
C HIS A 174 4.34 4.35 3.15
N TRP A 175 4.00 5.40 2.39
CA TRP A 175 4.19 6.78 2.83
C TRP A 175 3.10 7.71 2.30
N LEU A 176 2.87 8.82 3.01
CA LEU A 176 2.18 10.03 2.55
C LEU A 176 3.20 11.18 2.48
N ILE A 177 3.35 11.76 1.29
CA ILE A 177 4.42 12.71 0.96
C ILE A 177 3.92 13.75 -0.04
N LYS A 178 4.57 14.92 -0.08
CA LYS A 178 4.29 15.95 -1.09
C LYS A 178 5.15 15.75 -2.34
N ASN A 179 4.55 15.83 -3.53
CA ASN A 179 5.24 15.72 -4.81
C ASN A 179 6.07 16.98 -5.11
N LYS A 180 7.25 17.12 -4.52
CA LYS A 180 8.18 18.22 -4.79
C LYS A 180 9.38 17.71 -5.57
N ARG A 181 9.15 17.35 -6.83
CA ARG A 181 10.14 16.73 -7.73
C ARG A 181 10.61 15.38 -7.20
N LEU A 182 9.67 14.59 -6.67
CA LEU A 182 9.94 13.22 -6.28
C LEU A 182 10.39 12.43 -7.51
N LYS A 183 11.35 11.52 -7.30
CA LYS A 183 11.87 10.66 -8.34
C LYS A 183 12.35 9.36 -7.70
N PHE A 184 11.83 8.25 -8.20
CA PHE A 184 12.38 6.94 -7.90
C PHE A 184 13.69 6.76 -8.65
N ILE A 185 14.66 6.15 -7.98
CA ILE A 185 15.95 5.76 -8.55
C ILE A 185 16.11 4.25 -8.50
N GLU A 186 17.07 3.75 -9.26
CA GLU A 186 17.42 2.34 -9.27
C GLU A 186 18.03 1.92 -7.93
N MET A 187 17.50 0.83 -7.37
CA MET A 187 18.14 0.10 -6.29
C MET A 187 18.46 -1.31 -6.78
N LEU A 188 19.74 -1.60 -6.95
CA LEU A 188 20.21 -2.93 -7.33
C LEU A 188 20.26 -3.83 -6.09
N VAL A 189 19.60 -4.98 -6.18
CA VAL A 189 19.67 -6.04 -5.18
C VAL A 189 20.36 -7.25 -5.82
N GLY A 190 21.47 -7.68 -5.25
CA GLY A 190 22.33 -8.68 -5.90
C GLY A 190 22.95 -8.14 -7.19
N GLN A 191 23.20 -9.03 -8.16
CA GLN A 191 23.86 -8.67 -9.42
C GLN A 191 22.91 -8.29 -10.55
N ASN A 192 21.63 -8.64 -10.44
CA ASN A 192 20.72 -8.63 -11.57
C ASN A 192 19.28 -8.18 -11.26
N HIS A 193 18.93 -7.82 -10.02
CA HIS A 193 17.57 -7.35 -9.72
C HIS A 193 17.53 -5.83 -9.57
N SER A 194 16.68 -5.18 -10.38
CA SER A 194 16.45 -3.73 -10.41
C SER A 194 15.12 -3.38 -9.75
N TYR A 195 15.20 -2.78 -8.56
CA TYR A 195 14.06 -2.28 -7.81
C TYR A 195 13.99 -0.76 -7.84
N GLU A 196 12.87 -0.22 -7.37
CA GLU A 196 12.69 1.19 -7.09
C GLU A 196 13.14 1.56 -5.68
N TRP A 197 13.70 2.75 -5.55
CA TRP A 197 13.91 3.38 -4.26
C TRP A 197 13.59 4.87 -4.34
N LEU A 198 12.83 5.36 -3.35
CA LEU A 198 12.55 6.77 -3.18
C LEU A 198 13.40 7.32 -2.04
N ASP A 199 14.34 8.22 -2.34
CA ASP A 199 15.19 8.82 -1.33
C ASP A 199 14.43 9.87 -0.50
N ILE A 200 13.99 9.45 0.69
CA ILE A 200 13.29 10.30 1.65
C ILE A 200 14.20 10.83 2.78
N ARG A 201 15.52 10.59 2.72
CA ARG A 201 16.45 10.86 3.84
C ARG A 201 16.57 12.35 4.21
N LYS A 202 16.23 13.25 3.29
CA LYS A 202 16.24 14.71 3.50
C LYS A 202 14.92 15.25 4.05
N LEU A 203 13.92 14.39 4.25
CA LEU A 203 12.59 14.77 4.70
C LEU A 203 12.46 14.56 6.21
N LYS A 204 11.49 15.27 6.81
CA LYS A 204 11.15 15.10 8.21
C LYS A 204 10.18 13.92 8.34
N LEU A 205 10.67 12.83 8.93
CA LEU A 205 9.92 11.59 9.14
C LEU A 205 8.95 11.71 10.31
N HIS A 206 7.73 11.23 10.09
CA HIS A 206 6.72 10.96 11.11
C HIS A 206 6.25 9.52 10.96
N HIS A 207 5.73 8.92 12.03
CA HIS A 207 5.20 7.57 12.01
C HIS A 207 3.71 7.58 12.35
N ALA A 208 2.92 6.90 11.52
CA ALA A 208 1.51 6.66 11.80
C ALA A 208 1.33 5.49 12.80
N GLU A 209 0.13 5.39 13.38
CA GLU A 209 -0.34 4.10 13.90
C GLU A 209 -0.53 3.10 12.74
N LEU A 210 -0.60 1.80 13.03
CA LEU A 210 -1.01 0.82 12.03
C LEU A 210 -2.40 1.18 11.48
N THR A 211 -2.56 1.19 10.16
CA THR A 211 -3.83 1.57 9.50
C THR A 211 -4.35 0.51 8.55
N GLN A 212 -3.65 -0.62 8.42
CA GLN A 212 -3.92 -1.59 7.38
C GLN A 212 -3.51 -3.01 7.79
N TYR A 213 -4.22 -3.98 7.22
CA TYR A 213 -3.90 -5.39 7.26
C TYR A 213 -3.20 -5.77 5.95
N HIS A 214 -1.96 -6.21 6.01
CA HIS A 214 -1.21 -6.61 4.83
C HIS A 214 -1.20 -8.14 4.71
N PHE A 215 -1.66 -8.64 3.56
CA PHE A 215 -1.83 -10.07 3.29
C PHE A 215 -1.00 -10.51 2.06
N PRO A 216 0.34 -10.38 2.11
CA PRO A 216 1.20 -10.60 0.93
C PRO A 216 1.17 -12.04 0.42
N TYR A 217 0.74 -12.99 1.25
CA TYR A 217 0.73 -14.43 0.95
C TYR A 217 -0.60 -14.94 0.39
N VAL A 218 -1.54 -14.02 0.11
CA VAL A 218 -2.66 -14.30 -0.80
C VAL A 218 -2.14 -14.56 -2.22
N LYS A 219 -1.08 -13.85 -2.63
CA LYS A 219 -0.44 -14.06 -3.91
C LYS A 219 0.27 -15.43 -3.95
N ASN A 220 -0.16 -16.29 -4.85
CA ASN A 220 0.34 -17.67 -4.97
C ASN A 220 1.88 -17.74 -5.13
N SER A 221 2.47 -16.81 -5.89
CA SER A 221 3.93 -16.78 -6.09
C SER A 221 4.70 -16.54 -4.79
N ARG A 222 4.12 -15.81 -3.84
CA ARG A 222 4.72 -15.55 -2.52
C ARG A 222 4.39 -16.64 -1.51
N ARG A 223 3.29 -17.38 -1.67
CA ARG A 223 2.86 -18.41 -0.72
C ARG A 223 3.88 -19.52 -0.52
N LYS A 224 4.60 -19.93 -1.58
CA LYS A 224 5.68 -20.92 -1.47
C LYS A 224 6.84 -20.41 -0.61
N TYR A 225 7.23 -19.14 -0.80
CA TYR A 225 8.29 -18.48 -0.03
C TYR A 225 7.91 -18.34 1.46
N ALA A 226 6.62 -18.10 1.73
CA ALA A 226 6.10 -17.93 3.08
C ALA A 226 6.48 -19.10 4.01
N LYS A 227 6.44 -20.34 3.50
CA LYS A 227 6.64 -21.55 4.30
C LYS A 227 8.11 -21.89 4.57
N THR A 228 9.04 -21.37 3.77
CA THR A 228 10.45 -21.80 3.81
C THR A 228 11.41 -20.73 4.31
N ASN A 229 11.03 -19.45 4.25
CA ASN A 229 11.98 -18.34 4.43
C ASN A 229 11.58 -17.33 5.52
N ASN A 230 10.45 -17.54 6.20
CA ASN A 230 9.96 -16.64 7.23
C ASN A 230 9.80 -17.34 8.57
N VAL A 231 9.91 -16.55 9.64
CA VAL A 231 9.53 -16.96 10.98
C VAL A 231 8.10 -16.49 11.26
N TRP A 232 7.26 -17.41 11.72
CA TRP A 232 5.83 -17.17 11.97
C TRP A 232 5.50 -17.47 13.42
N PHE A 233 4.67 -16.62 14.00
CA PHE A 233 4.13 -16.83 15.34
C PHE A 233 2.63 -16.72 15.32
N ARG A 234 1.96 -17.54 16.12
CA ARG A 234 0.50 -17.51 16.21
C ARG A 234 0.11 -16.27 17.01
N LEU A 235 -0.92 -15.57 16.57
CA LEU A 235 -1.33 -14.28 17.15
C LEU A 235 -1.57 -14.32 18.67
N ASP A 236 -1.98 -15.47 19.21
CA ASP A 236 -2.26 -15.67 20.64
C ASP A 236 -1.04 -16.12 21.46
N ASP A 237 0.16 -16.16 20.88
CA ASP A 237 1.37 -16.44 21.62
C ASP A 237 1.65 -15.32 22.65
N ASP A 238 1.80 -15.70 23.94
CA ASP A 238 1.92 -14.80 25.10
C ASP A 238 3.02 -13.73 25.01
N PHE A 239 4.03 -13.92 24.17
CA PHE A 239 5.15 -13.01 24.03
C PHE A 239 4.87 -11.90 23.00
N ILE A 240 3.92 -12.08 22.07
CA ILE A 240 3.56 -11.07 21.07
C ILE A 240 3.05 -9.82 21.78
N LEU A 241 2.12 -9.99 22.74
CA LEU A 241 1.54 -8.89 23.52
C LEU A 241 2.54 -8.17 24.42
N LYS A 242 3.77 -8.70 24.57
CA LYS A 242 4.85 -8.11 25.36
C LYS A 242 5.88 -7.38 24.49
N ASP A 243 5.75 -7.41 23.16
CA ASP A 243 6.65 -6.68 22.25
C ASP A 243 6.43 -5.17 22.38
N GLU A 244 7.50 -4.45 22.72
CA GLU A 244 7.48 -2.99 22.92
C GLU A 244 7.12 -2.22 21.63
N ASN A 245 7.32 -2.81 20.46
CA ASN A 245 6.94 -2.22 19.18
C ASN A 245 5.42 -2.19 18.98
N LEU A 246 4.64 -2.96 19.76
CA LEU A 246 3.18 -2.91 19.72
C LEU A 246 2.60 -1.57 20.20
N LYS A 247 3.39 -0.69 20.84
CA LYS A 247 2.93 0.65 21.23
C LYS A 247 2.47 1.52 20.05
N PHE A 248 2.83 1.17 18.82
CA PHE A 248 2.41 1.84 17.59
C PHE A 248 1.13 1.25 16.98
N ILE A 249 0.53 0.25 17.63
CA ILE A 249 -0.61 -0.50 17.13
C ILE A 249 -1.78 -0.33 18.11
N ASP A 250 -2.95 -0.04 17.56
CA ASP A 250 -4.20 -0.24 18.27
C ASP A 250 -4.44 -1.74 18.38
N LEU A 251 -4.45 -2.29 19.61
CA LEU A 251 -4.59 -3.72 19.85
C LEU A 251 -5.89 -4.32 19.27
N GLN A 252 -6.90 -3.51 18.98
CA GLN A 252 -8.09 -4.00 18.25
C GLN A 252 -7.76 -4.49 16.83
N MET A 253 -6.68 -3.98 16.22
CA MET A 253 -6.17 -4.48 14.94
C MET A 253 -5.47 -5.83 15.06
N LEU A 254 -5.25 -6.31 16.29
CA LEU A 254 -4.76 -7.64 16.59
C LEU A 254 -5.89 -8.55 17.09
N ASP A 255 -7.15 -8.20 16.85
CA ASP A 255 -8.28 -9.10 17.06
C ASP A 255 -8.34 -10.14 15.94
N GLU A 256 -8.20 -11.42 16.29
CA GLU A 256 -8.16 -12.53 15.35
C GLU A 256 -9.41 -12.60 14.46
N LYS A 257 -10.60 -12.39 15.05
CA LYS A 257 -11.87 -12.44 14.32
C LYS A 257 -11.96 -11.31 13.31
N LEU A 258 -11.48 -10.12 13.67
CA LEU A 258 -11.41 -9.00 12.76
C LEU A 258 -10.45 -9.30 11.60
N ILE A 259 -9.25 -9.81 11.88
CA ILE A 259 -8.27 -10.14 10.83
C ILE A 259 -8.83 -11.19 9.87
N ILE A 260 -9.47 -12.25 10.37
CA ILE A 260 -10.12 -13.28 9.54
C ILE A 260 -11.25 -12.67 8.69
N LYS A 261 -12.06 -11.78 9.28
CA LYS A 261 -13.13 -11.08 8.55
C LYS A 261 -12.58 -10.21 7.43
N GLU A 262 -11.49 -9.49 7.68
CA GLU A 262 -10.84 -8.64 6.68
C GLU A 262 -10.20 -9.49 5.56
N TYR A 263 -9.56 -10.61 5.92
CA TYR A 263 -9.03 -11.60 4.97
C TYR A 263 -10.12 -12.20 4.08
N ALA A 264 -11.29 -12.52 4.64
CA ALA A 264 -12.41 -13.11 3.92
C ALA A 264 -12.96 -12.19 2.80
N LYS A 265 -12.65 -10.88 2.81
CA LYS A 265 -13.03 -9.96 1.72
C LYS A 265 -12.40 -10.31 0.38
N PHE A 266 -11.28 -11.05 0.38
CA PHE A 266 -10.67 -11.57 -0.85
C PHE A 266 -11.45 -12.74 -1.47
N LYS A 267 -12.52 -13.22 -0.80
CA LYS A 267 -13.40 -14.31 -1.29
C LYS A 267 -12.64 -15.59 -1.65
N ILE A 268 -11.53 -15.83 -0.96
CA ILE A 268 -10.74 -17.05 -1.07
C ILE A 268 -11.47 -18.13 -0.26
N GLN A 269 -11.58 -19.35 -0.79
CA GLN A 269 -12.06 -20.48 0.00
C GLN A 269 -11.03 -20.74 1.11
N ILE A 270 -11.47 -20.66 2.37
CA ILE A 270 -10.66 -20.98 3.57
C ILE A 270 -10.66 -22.49 3.77
#